data_AF-A0AAX6PDG1-F1
#
_entry.id   AF-A0AAX6PDG1-F1
#
_cell.length_a   1.000
_cell.length_b   1.000
_cell.length_c   1.000
_cell.angle_alpha   90.00
_cell.angle_beta   90.00
_cell.angle_gamma   90.00
#
_symmetry.space_group_name_H-M   'P 1'
#
loop_
_entity.id
_entity.type
_entity.pdbx_description
1 polymer ?
#
loop_
_entity_poly.entity_id
_entity_poly.type
_entity_poly.pdbx_seq_one_letter_code
_entity_poly.pdbx_strand_id
1 'polypeptide(L)'
;MFKSHKSLASERKKELVFKGVSRSTVRNDLRSFHTLSHFVLSAGPLKSAPALKHSKTAYFEIEILDAQTRKQICIVDKVRQTSTIHDVKQKFHKACPNWYPSRIGLQLECGGPFLKDCITIQSVAASSIITLYFTDLGRQVSWTTVFLAEYTGPLLIYFLFYLRISYIYDIKESARRLRHPVVHLACFCHCIHYIRYILETLLVHKVSAEHTPLKNLIKGCALYWGFTSWIAYYVNHPRYTPPLYGNRQITISAINFLEIMPASQVQIITPSRGCFSWFHVQTTHMRLDHGLVSRS
;
A
#
# COMPACT_ATOMS: atom_id res chain seq x y z
N MET A 1 3.64 -61.08 16.40
CA MET A 1 4.23 -61.91 15.33
C MET A 1 4.40 -61.02 14.10
N PHE A 2 5.60 -60.83 13.53
CA PHE A 2 6.31 -61.74 12.61
C PHE A 2 5.52 -61.99 11.29
N LYS A 3 6.08 -61.84 10.08
CA LYS A 3 7.48 -61.51 9.70
C LYS A 3 7.59 -60.90 8.27
N SER A 4 8.73 -60.24 8.01
CA SER A 4 9.16 -59.58 6.77
C SER A 4 9.85 -60.52 5.75
N HIS A 5 9.89 -60.10 4.46
CA HIS A 5 11.08 -60.06 3.59
C HIS A 5 11.05 -58.72 2.80
N LYS A 6 12.09 -58.09 2.21
CA LYS A 6 13.56 -58.29 2.01
C LYS A 6 14.10 -59.11 0.82
N SER A 7 14.25 -58.43 -0.32
CA SER A 7 15.37 -58.49 -1.30
C SER A 7 15.27 -57.27 -2.24
N LEU A 8 16.20 -56.34 -2.44
CA LEU A 8 17.64 -56.16 -2.11
C LEU A 8 18.66 -56.84 -3.06
N ALA A 9 19.65 -56.05 -3.48
CA ALA A 9 20.97 -56.34 -4.07
C ALA A 9 21.12 -56.44 -5.61
N SER A 10 21.95 -55.54 -6.16
CA SER A 10 22.74 -55.76 -7.39
C SER A 10 23.94 -54.78 -7.47
N GLU A 11 24.91 -54.91 -6.55
CA GLU A 11 26.25 -54.35 -6.75
C GLU A 11 27.14 -55.34 -7.51
N ARG A 12 27.95 -54.88 -8.49
CA ARG A 12 29.17 -55.60 -8.90
C ARG A 12 30.19 -54.78 -9.74
N LYS A 13 31.19 -54.22 -9.05
CA LYS A 13 32.60 -54.00 -9.52
C LYS A 13 32.78 -53.05 -10.75
N LYS A 14 33.95 -52.48 -11.05
CA LYS A 14 35.34 -52.82 -10.69
C LYS A 14 36.17 -51.59 -10.25
N GLU A 15 37.31 -51.90 -9.63
CA GLU A 15 38.39 -51.01 -9.20
C GLU A 15 39.72 -51.53 -9.82
N LEU A 16 40.83 -50.81 -9.59
CA LEU A 16 42.25 -51.23 -9.61
C LEU A 16 43.14 -51.02 -10.86
N VAL A 17 44.23 -50.23 -10.61
CA VAL A 17 45.66 -50.53 -10.86
C VAL A 17 46.41 -50.02 -12.14
N PHE A 18 47.28 -49.04 -11.87
CA PHE A 18 48.66 -48.74 -12.35
C PHE A 18 49.26 -49.33 -13.66
N LYS A 19 49.90 -48.42 -14.42
CA LYS A 19 51.32 -48.43 -14.88
C LYS A 19 51.87 -47.01 -14.63
N GLY A 20 53.11 -46.75 -14.20
CA GLY A 20 54.41 -47.08 -14.85
C GLY A 20 54.73 -46.00 -15.90
N VAL A 21 55.84 -45.24 -15.89
CA VAL A 21 57.26 -45.52 -15.52
C VAL A 21 57.97 -44.22 -15.05
N SER A 22 59.11 -44.33 -14.34
CA SER A 22 59.95 -43.19 -13.91
C SER A 22 61.29 -43.05 -14.67
N ARG A 23 61.67 -41.81 -15.04
CA ARG A 23 63.03 -41.25 -15.28
C ARG A 23 62.84 -39.79 -15.79
N SER A 24 63.71 -38.81 -15.54
CA SER A 24 64.89 -38.72 -14.66
C SER A 24 65.16 -37.25 -14.31
N THR A 25 65.66 -36.98 -13.10
CA THR A 25 66.01 -35.63 -12.62
C THR A 25 67.23 -35.03 -13.34
N VAL A 26 67.44 -33.71 -13.16
CA VAL A 26 68.64 -32.92 -13.51
C VAL A 26 68.80 -32.48 -14.97
N ARG A 27 68.26 -31.29 -15.28
CA ARG A 27 69.07 -30.18 -15.84
C ARG A 27 68.39 -28.80 -15.78
N ASN A 28 69.22 -27.76 -15.59
CA ASN A 28 68.99 -26.35 -15.96
C ASN A 28 67.91 -25.56 -15.18
N ASP A 29 68.04 -25.52 -13.84
CA ASP A 29 67.29 -24.63 -12.94
C ASP A 29 67.83 -23.17 -12.99
N LEU A 30 67.84 -22.55 -14.18
CA LEU A 30 68.48 -21.24 -14.41
C LEU A 30 67.78 -20.38 -15.48
N ARG A 31 66.46 -20.49 -15.63
CA ARG A 31 65.69 -19.68 -16.60
C ARG A 31 64.32 -19.15 -16.12
N SER A 32 63.97 -19.38 -14.86
CA SER A 32 62.69 -18.98 -14.25
C SER A 32 62.69 -17.59 -13.59
N PHE A 33 63.85 -16.99 -13.34
CA PHE A 33 63.97 -15.77 -12.51
C PHE A 33 63.85 -14.43 -13.27
N HIS A 34 63.90 -14.41 -14.60
CA HIS A 34 63.83 -13.18 -15.40
C HIS A 34 62.42 -12.79 -15.89
N THR A 35 61.38 -13.55 -15.54
CA THR A 35 60.00 -13.31 -16.01
C THR A 35 59.02 -12.90 -14.89
N LEU A 36 59.47 -12.89 -13.63
CA LEU A 36 58.67 -12.45 -12.47
C LEU A 36 58.96 -11.01 -12.02
N SER A 37 59.99 -10.36 -12.56
CA SER A 37 60.40 -8.99 -12.18
C SER A 37 59.62 -7.87 -12.87
N HIS A 38 58.92 -8.15 -13.99
CA HIS A 38 58.31 -7.12 -14.83
C HIS A 38 56.81 -6.85 -14.60
N PHE A 39 56.18 -7.50 -13.62
CA PHE A 39 54.75 -7.29 -13.30
C PHE A 39 54.46 -6.80 -11.86
N VAL A 40 55.49 -6.28 -11.18
CA VAL A 40 55.37 -5.66 -9.83
C VAL A 40 55.45 -4.11 -9.91
N LEU A 41 55.84 -3.54 -11.06
CA LEU A 41 56.00 -2.09 -11.27
C LEU A 41 54.87 -1.46 -12.08
N SER A 42 53.62 -1.72 -11.67
CA SER A 42 52.45 -0.92 -12.08
C SER A 42 51.72 -0.33 -10.86
N ALA A 43 52.50 0.02 -9.83
CA ALA A 43 52.02 0.73 -8.65
C ALA A 43 51.75 2.21 -8.97
N GLY A 44 50.68 2.48 -9.72
CA GLY A 44 50.10 3.81 -9.80
C GLY A 44 49.69 4.31 -8.40
N PRO A 45 49.58 5.64 -8.17
CA PRO A 45 49.25 6.18 -6.85
C PRO A 45 48.00 5.50 -6.28
N LEU A 46 48.12 4.94 -5.08
CA LEU A 46 47.07 4.14 -4.47
C LEU A 46 45.81 5.00 -4.32
N LYS A 47 44.86 4.81 -5.25
CA LYS A 47 43.58 5.52 -5.23
C LYS A 47 42.93 5.16 -3.90
N SER A 48 42.87 6.14 -3.00
CA SER A 48 42.47 5.87 -1.62
C SER A 48 41.10 5.20 -1.64
N ALA A 49 41.05 3.96 -1.14
CA ALA A 49 39.77 3.31 -0.86
C ALA A 49 38.95 4.32 -0.06
N PRO A 50 37.69 4.61 -0.44
CA PRO A 50 36.92 5.68 0.18
C PRO A 50 36.82 5.36 1.65
N ALA A 51 37.63 6.04 2.45
CA ALA A 51 37.81 5.72 3.86
C ALA A 51 36.42 5.78 4.48
N LEU A 52 35.92 4.63 4.93
CA LEU A 52 34.59 4.53 5.51
C LEU A 52 34.61 5.45 6.71
N LYS A 53 34.08 6.67 6.52
CA LYS A 53 34.11 7.68 7.56
C LYS A 53 33.32 7.09 8.70
N HIS A 54 34.02 6.69 9.77
CA HIS A 54 33.45 6.42 11.07
C HIS A 54 32.96 7.76 11.63
N SER A 55 31.93 8.28 10.98
CA SER A 55 31.07 9.34 11.48
C SER A 55 30.64 8.86 12.85
N LYS A 56 31.12 9.55 13.89
CA LYS A 56 30.69 9.31 15.27
C LYS A 56 29.18 9.36 15.22
N THR A 57 28.54 8.20 15.36
CA THR A 57 27.10 8.07 15.12
C THR A 57 26.42 8.81 16.25
N ALA A 58 26.10 10.08 15.99
CA ALA A 58 25.47 10.94 16.96
C ALA A 58 24.10 10.37 17.27
N TYR A 59 23.94 9.97 18.52
CA TYR A 59 22.71 9.42 19.06
C TYR A 59 21.90 10.56 19.65
N PHE A 60 20.63 10.62 19.28
CA PHE A 60 19.63 11.44 19.94
C PHE A 60 18.93 10.63 21.03
N GLU A 61 18.58 11.33 22.10
CA GLU A 61 17.71 10.87 23.18
C GLU A 61 16.35 11.56 22.97
N ILE A 62 15.27 10.77 22.99
CA ILE A 62 13.92 11.31 22.70
C ILE A 62 13.02 11.09 23.90
N GLU A 63 12.67 12.17 24.58
CA GLU A 63 11.71 12.15 25.68
C GLU A 63 10.29 12.18 25.13
N ILE A 64 9.44 11.25 25.53
CA ILE A 64 8.04 11.21 25.11
C ILE A 64 7.17 11.57 26.31
N LEU A 65 6.60 12.77 26.26
CA LEU A 65 5.66 13.31 27.24
C LEU A 65 4.21 13.11 26.75
N ASP A 66 3.25 12.94 27.64
CA ASP A 66 1.83 13.06 27.30
C ASP A 66 1.49 14.50 26.90
N ALA A 67 0.82 14.70 25.76
CA ALA A 67 0.37 16.02 25.33
C ALA A 67 -0.66 16.66 26.28
N GLN A 68 -1.41 15.86 27.05
CA GLN A 68 -2.43 16.35 27.99
C GLN A 68 -1.87 16.60 29.39
N THR A 69 -1.34 15.57 30.06
CA THR A 69 -0.84 15.69 31.45
C THR A 69 0.59 16.21 31.55
N ARG A 70 1.33 16.34 30.43
CA ARG A 70 2.77 16.63 30.36
C ARG A 70 3.67 15.67 31.15
N LYS A 71 3.12 14.55 31.64
CA LYS A 71 3.87 13.51 32.33
C LYS A 71 4.77 12.75 31.35
N GLN A 72 6.01 12.51 31.73
CA GLN A 72 6.93 11.66 30.98
C GLN A 72 6.41 10.21 30.96
N ILE A 73 6.30 9.63 29.76
CA ILE A 73 5.81 8.27 29.53
C ILE A 73 7.01 7.32 29.35
N CYS A 74 7.97 7.72 28.52
CA CYS A 74 9.09 6.91 28.10
C CYS A 74 10.24 7.80 27.60
N ILE A 75 11.48 7.36 27.79
CA ILE A 75 12.67 7.92 27.12
C ILE A 75 13.12 6.89 26.08
N VAL A 76 13.36 7.34 24.86
CA VAL A 76 13.74 6.49 23.72
C VAL A 76 15.19 6.78 23.33
N ASP A 77 16.10 6.06 23.99
CA ASP A 77 17.54 6.14 23.80
C ASP A 77 18.02 5.79 22.38
N LYS A 78 19.25 6.24 22.07
CA LYS A 78 20.09 5.70 20.99
C LYS A 78 19.38 5.73 19.64
N VAL A 79 18.69 6.83 19.34
CA VAL A 79 18.07 7.08 18.03
C VAL A 79 19.13 7.65 17.08
N ARG A 80 19.24 7.13 15.85
CA ARG A 80 20.22 7.64 14.88
C ARG A 80 19.64 8.89 14.20
N GLN A 81 20.50 9.81 13.77
CA GLN A 81 20.06 11.04 13.07
C GLN A 81 19.25 10.73 11.80
N THR A 82 19.60 9.65 11.11
CA THR A 82 18.93 9.15 9.90
C THR A 82 17.69 8.28 10.18
N SER A 83 17.34 8.03 11.45
CA SER A 83 16.08 7.39 11.80
C SER A 83 14.90 8.28 11.43
N THR A 84 13.76 7.64 11.17
CA THR A 84 12.49 8.27 10.86
C THR A 84 11.61 8.40 12.11
N ILE A 85 10.58 9.23 12.04
CA ILE A 85 9.51 9.29 13.05
C ILE A 85 8.82 7.92 13.17
N HIS A 86 8.70 7.15 12.09
CA HIS A 86 8.20 5.77 12.12
C HIS A 86 9.04 4.86 13.03
N ASP A 87 10.38 4.91 12.92
CA ASP A 87 11.29 4.12 13.76
C ASP A 87 11.13 4.46 15.26
N VAL A 88 10.87 5.73 15.58
CA VAL A 88 10.62 6.18 16.96
C VAL A 88 9.28 5.65 17.46
N LYS A 89 8.21 5.66 16.65
CA LYS A 89 6.93 5.03 16.99
C LYS A 89 7.07 3.52 17.21
N GLN A 90 7.88 2.83 16.40
CA GLN A 90 8.19 1.41 16.62
C GLN A 90 8.99 1.16 17.90
N LYS A 91 9.97 2.01 18.25
CA LYS A 91 10.69 1.91 19.52
C LYS A 91 9.77 2.16 20.72
N PHE A 92 8.93 3.19 20.67
CA PHE A 92 7.96 3.49 21.73
C PHE A 92 6.95 2.34 21.92
N HIS A 93 6.45 1.74 20.84
CA HIS A 93 5.60 0.54 20.93
C HIS A 93 6.30 -0.64 21.64
N LYS A 94 7.61 -0.85 21.43
CA LYS A 94 8.39 -1.88 22.13
C LYS A 94 8.54 -1.61 23.63
N ALA A 95 8.60 -0.34 24.04
CA ALA A 95 8.60 0.04 25.45
C ALA A 95 7.19 0.03 26.08
N CYS A 96 6.15 0.27 25.28
CA CYS A 96 4.76 0.42 25.72
C CYS A 96 3.79 -0.31 24.78
N PRO A 97 3.64 -1.64 24.91
CA PRO A 97 2.93 -2.48 23.94
C PRO A 97 1.44 -2.17 23.76
N ASN A 98 0.82 -1.45 24.72
CA ASN A 98 -0.59 -1.03 24.68
C ASN A 98 -0.92 -0.03 23.54
N TRP A 99 0.10 0.63 22.98
CA TRP A 99 -0.05 1.58 21.87
C TRP A 99 0.72 1.09 20.63
N TYR A 100 0.00 0.67 19.59
CA TYR A 100 0.59 0.23 18.32
C TYR A 100 1.01 1.43 17.45
N PRO A 101 2.01 1.31 16.54
CA PRO A 101 2.64 2.44 15.84
C PRO A 101 1.68 3.48 15.24
N SER A 102 0.62 3.08 14.54
CA SER A 102 -0.31 4.02 13.91
C SER A 102 -1.32 4.69 14.87
N ARG A 103 -1.46 4.21 16.12
CA ARG A 103 -2.21 4.91 17.20
C ARG A 103 -1.46 6.13 17.73
N ILE A 104 -0.14 6.16 17.53
CA ILE A 104 0.77 7.11 18.16
C ILE A 104 0.87 8.37 17.29
N GLY A 105 0.18 9.43 17.72
CA GLY A 105 0.42 10.79 17.26
C GLY A 105 1.61 11.38 18.01
N LEU A 106 2.60 11.89 17.29
CA LEU A 106 3.72 12.65 17.87
C LEU A 106 3.65 14.09 17.34
N GLN A 107 3.78 15.06 18.24
CA GLN A 107 3.87 16.50 17.96
C GLN A 107 5.17 17.04 18.54
N LEU A 108 5.75 18.08 17.93
CA LEU A 108 6.88 18.80 18.52
C LEU A 108 6.44 19.77 19.64
N GLU A 109 5.21 20.28 19.55
CA GLU A 109 4.60 21.21 20.51
C GLU A 109 3.19 20.74 20.88
N CYS A 110 2.73 20.97 22.12
CA CYS A 110 1.36 20.64 22.55
C CYS A 110 0.31 21.26 21.62
N GLY A 111 -0.43 20.43 20.87
CA GLY A 111 -1.48 20.90 19.96
C GLY A 111 -0.98 21.30 18.56
N GLY A 112 0.32 21.16 18.28
CA GLY A 112 0.89 21.37 16.95
C GLY A 112 0.47 20.31 15.92
N PRO A 113 0.88 20.45 14.65
CA PRO A 113 0.62 19.43 13.63
C PRO A 113 1.34 18.12 13.96
N PHE A 114 0.70 16.98 13.65
CA PHE A 114 1.32 15.66 13.81
C PHE A 114 2.49 15.47 12.85
N LEU A 115 3.61 14.98 13.37
CA LEU A 115 4.80 14.64 12.60
C LEU A 115 4.51 13.44 11.69
N LYS A 116 4.80 13.59 10.40
CA LYS A 116 4.66 12.53 9.40
C LYS A 116 5.74 11.47 9.60
N ASP A 117 5.36 10.21 9.48
CA ASP A 117 6.22 9.03 9.68
C ASP A 117 7.53 9.05 8.87
N CYS A 118 7.54 9.64 7.68
CA CYS A 118 8.71 9.76 6.80
C CYS A 118 9.70 10.87 7.17
N ILE A 119 9.41 11.73 8.16
CA ILE A 119 10.32 12.81 8.58
C ILE A 119 11.51 12.20 9.33
N THR A 120 12.73 12.66 9.03
CA THR A 120 13.95 12.22 9.71
C THR A 120 14.18 12.99 11.00
N ILE A 121 14.74 12.33 12.03
CA ILE A 121 15.01 12.97 13.32
C ILE A 121 15.97 14.16 13.18
N GLN A 122 16.95 14.09 12.27
CA GLN A 122 17.83 15.23 11.95
C GLN A 122 17.07 16.52 11.56
N SER A 123 15.90 16.42 10.93
CA SER A 123 15.10 17.59 10.53
C SER A 123 14.18 18.15 11.62
N VAL A 124 14.13 17.49 12.79
CA VAL A 124 13.33 17.89 13.97
C VAL A 124 14.25 18.20 15.17
N ALA A 125 15.49 17.71 15.17
CA ALA A 125 16.44 17.82 16.27
C ALA A 125 17.05 19.23 16.39
N ALA A 126 16.54 20.02 17.33
CA ALA A 126 17.18 21.27 17.76
C ALA A 126 18.38 21.05 18.70
N SER A 127 18.42 19.90 19.40
CA SER A 127 19.39 19.56 20.45
C SER A 127 19.67 18.04 20.49
N SER A 128 20.63 17.60 21.31
CA SER A 128 20.92 16.18 21.56
C SER A 128 19.77 15.42 22.24
N ILE A 129 18.95 16.14 23.01
CA ILE A 129 17.70 15.69 23.61
C ILE A 129 16.55 16.32 22.81
N ILE A 130 15.52 15.54 22.50
CA ILE A 130 14.35 15.97 21.74
C ILE A 130 13.09 15.59 22.52
N THR A 131 12.35 16.57 23.03
CA THR A 131 11.05 16.34 23.67
C THR A 131 9.96 16.24 22.61
N LEU A 132 9.17 15.17 22.62
CA LEU A 132 8.00 14.96 21.75
C LEU A 132 6.74 14.72 22.57
N TYR A 133 5.62 15.30 22.13
CA TYR A 133 4.33 15.16 22.78
C TYR A 133 3.50 14.05 22.12
N PHE A 134 3.13 13.05 22.91
CA PHE A 134 2.29 11.93 22.55
C PHE A 134 0.80 12.30 22.61
N THR A 135 0.05 11.95 21.57
CA THR A 135 -1.42 11.94 21.57
C THR A 135 -1.93 10.58 21.11
N ASP A 136 -2.91 10.04 21.82
CA ASP A 136 -3.65 8.84 21.40
C ASP A 136 -4.63 9.19 20.27
N LEU A 137 -4.36 8.67 19.06
CA LEU A 137 -5.23 8.83 17.89
C LEU A 137 -6.40 7.81 17.85
N GLY A 138 -6.53 6.95 18.85
CA GLY A 138 -7.55 5.91 18.94
C GLY A 138 -7.39 4.80 17.90
N ARG A 139 -8.50 4.12 17.57
CA ARG A 139 -8.49 3.03 16.59
C ARG A 139 -8.34 3.56 15.17
N GLN A 140 -7.28 3.15 14.49
CA GLN A 140 -6.86 3.62 13.17
C GLN A 140 -6.96 2.48 12.14
N VAL A 141 -7.23 2.83 10.88
CA VAL A 141 -7.38 1.90 9.75
C VAL A 141 -6.58 2.44 8.57
N SER A 142 -6.07 1.59 7.68
CA SER A 142 -5.33 2.06 6.49
C SER A 142 -6.24 2.70 5.45
N TRP A 143 -5.82 3.76 4.76
CA TRP A 143 -6.64 4.43 3.75
C TRP A 143 -7.07 3.48 2.62
N THR A 144 -6.19 2.57 2.17
CA THR A 144 -6.53 1.53 1.19
C THR A 144 -7.67 0.64 1.67
N THR A 145 -7.67 0.24 2.95
CA THR A 145 -8.79 -0.50 3.56
C THR A 145 -10.07 0.34 3.59
N VAL A 146 -9.97 1.66 3.80
CA VAL A 146 -11.15 2.53 3.82
C VAL A 146 -11.80 2.61 2.45
N PHE A 147 -11.06 2.94 1.39
CA PHE A 147 -11.60 2.97 0.03
C PHE A 147 -12.13 1.60 -0.41
N LEU A 148 -11.41 0.52 -0.10
CA LEU A 148 -11.86 -0.83 -0.45
C LEU A 148 -13.19 -1.18 0.23
N ALA A 149 -13.36 -0.90 1.53
CA ALA A 149 -14.61 -1.16 2.23
C ALA A 149 -15.76 -0.23 1.78
N GLU A 150 -15.45 1.05 1.53
CA GLU A 150 -16.40 2.06 1.07
C GLU A 150 -17.00 1.72 -0.30
N TYR A 151 -16.20 1.18 -1.22
CA TYR A 151 -16.65 0.81 -2.58
C TYR A 151 -17.06 -0.67 -2.75
N THR A 152 -16.52 -1.60 -1.94
CA THR A 152 -16.96 -3.02 -1.99
C THR A 152 -18.36 -3.21 -1.41
N GLY A 153 -18.74 -2.43 -0.39
CA GLY A 153 -20.08 -2.47 0.18
C GLY A 153 -21.19 -2.22 -0.86
N PRO A 154 -21.19 -1.09 -1.59
CA PRO A 154 -22.12 -0.81 -2.68
C PRO A 154 -22.21 -1.91 -3.74
N LEU A 155 -21.08 -2.53 -4.10
CA LEU A 155 -21.04 -3.64 -5.05
C LEU A 155 -21.81 -4.86 -4.51
N LEU A 156 -21.48 -5.30 -3.30
CA LEU A 156 -22.12 -6.46 -2.66
C LEU A 156 -23.59 -6.20 -2.34
N ILE A 157 -23.90 -5.03 -1.78
CA ILE A 157 -25.25 -4.64 -1.37
C ILE A 157 -26.20 -4.61 -2.57
N TYR A 158 -25.82 -3.96 -3.67
CA TYR A 158 -26.65 -3.95 -4.88
C TYR A 158 -26.90 -5.37 -5.40
N PHE A 159 -25.87 -6.22 -5.38
CA PHE A 159 -26.00 -7.62 -5.77
C PHE A 159 -26.98 -8.41 -4.89
N LEU A 160 -26.97 -8.21 -3.56
CA LEU A 160 -27.93 -8.82 -2.63
C LEU A 160 -29.38 -8.38 -2.91
N PHE A 161 -29.61 -7.10 -3.22
CA PHE A 161 -30.92 -6.60 -3.66
C PHE A 161 -31.32 -7.19 -5.03
N TYR A 162 -30.39 -7.24 -5.99
CA TYR A 162 -30.62 -7.84 -7.31
C TYR A 162 -30.99 -9.33 -7.24
N LEU A 163 -30.36 -10.10 -6.35
CA LEU A 163 -30.72 -11.50 -6.08
C LEU A 163 -32.16 -11.65 -5.52
N ARG A 164 -32.74 -10.58 -4.97
CA ARG A 164 -34.07 -10.55 -4.32
C ARG A 164 -34.19 -11.55 -3.16
N ILE A 165 -33.28 -11.48 -2.21
CA ILE A 165 -33.27 -12.33 -1.01
C ILE A 165 -34.59 -12.21 -0.24
N SER A 166 -35.11 -13.35 0.24
CA SER A 166 -36.44 -13.52 0.83
C SER A 166 -36.76 -12.67 2.07
N TYR A 167 -35.76 -12.06 2.69
CA TYR A 167 -35.93 -11.12 3.81
C TYR A 167 -36.22 -9.68 3.33
N ILE A 168 -35.87 -9.35 2.09
CA ILE A 168 -35.97 -8.00 1.50
C ILE A 168 -37.27 -7.83 0.72
N TYR A 169 -37.73 -8.88 0.03
CA TYR A 169 -38.94 -8.87 -0.78
C TYR A 169 -39.74 -10.17 -0.59
N ASP A 170 -41.07 -10.09 -0.74
CA ASP A 170 -41.94 -11.26 -0.67
C ASP A 170 -41.55 -12.34 -1.70
N ILE A 171 -41.52 -13.59 -1.23
CA ILE A 171 -41.10 -14.76 -2.02
C ILE A 171 -42.09 -15.04 -3.15
N LYS A 172 -43.39 -14.84 -2.92
CA LYS A 172 -44.45 -15.19 -3.89
C LYS A 172 -44.47 -14.20 -5.05
N GLU A 173 -44.36 -12.90 -4.79
CA GLU A 173 -44.25 -11.86 -5.83
C GLU A 173 -42.89 -11.95 -6.55
N SER A 174 -41.78 -12.13 -5.83
CA SER A 174 -40.44 -12.21 -6.45
C SER A 174 -40.25 -13.44 -7.35
N ALA A 175 -40.86 -14.58 -7.02
CA ALA A 175 -40.88 -15.77 -7.87
C ALA A 175 -41.85 -15.65 -9.07
N ARG A 176 -42.97 -14.93 -8.92
CA ARG A 176 -43.94 -14.69 -10.00
C ARG A 176 -43.51 -13.61 -11.00
N ARG A 177 -42.66 -12.66 -10.59
CA ARG A 177 -42.25 -11.51 -11.40
C ARG A 177 -40.84 -11.68 -11.94
N LEU A 178 -40.71 -12.07 -13.20
CA LEU A 178 -39.44 -11.99 -13.93
C LEU A 178 -38.84 -10.58 -13.87
N ARG A 179 -37.51 -10.48 -13.90
CA ARG A 179 -36.79 -9.20 -13.92
C ARG A 179 -36.85 -8.62 -15.34
N HIS A 180 -37.11 -7.31 -15.47
CA HIS A 180 -37.04 -6.64 -16.77
C HIS A 180 -35.57 -6.52 -17.23
N PRO A 181 -35.26 -6.57 -18.56
CA PRO A 181 -33.89 -6.46 -19.06
C PRO A 181 -33.12 -5.23 -18.58
N VAL A 182 -33.82 -4.10 -18.37
CA VAL A 182 -33.24 -2.86 -17.80
C VAL A 182 -32.67 -3.05 -16.39
N VAL A 183 -33.22 -3.97 -15.58
CA VAL A 183 -32.72 -4.28 -14.23
C VAL A 183 -31.42 -5.08 -14.30
N HIS A 184 -31.29 -5.99 -15.28
CA HIS A 184 -30.03 -6.68 -15.57
C HIS A 184 -28.96 -5.71 -16.05
N LEU A 185 -29.31 -4.79 -16.96
CA LEU A 185 -28.40 -3.75 -17.44
C LEU A 185 -27.95 -2.81 -16.30
N ALA A 186 -28.87 -2.36 -15.44
CA ALA A 186 -28.56 -1.51 -14.29
C ALA A 186 -27.60 -2.21 -13.31
N CYS A 187 -27.83 -3.50 -13.02
CA CYS A 187 -26.92 -4.30 -12.21
C CYS A 187 -25.54 -4.43 -12.86
N PHE A 188 -25.47 -4.70 -14.17
CA PHE A 188 -24.21 -4.84 -14.90
C PHE A 188 -23.40 -3.54 -14.90
N CYS A 189 -24.03 -2.40 -15.19
CA CYS A 189 -23.41 -1.07 -15.13
C CYS A 189 -22.90 -0.74 -13.71
N HIS A 190 -23.71 -0.98 -12.68
CA HIS A 190 -23.33 -0.77 -11.27
C HIS A 190 -22.13 -1.66 -10.88
N CYS A 191 -22.16 -2.95 -11.26
CA CYS A 191 -21.05 -3.86 -11.00
C CYS A 191 -19.75 -3.40 -11.69
N ILE A 192 -19.78 -3.06 -12.98
CA ILE A 192 -18.60 -2.58 -13.71
C ILE A 192 -18.05 -1.29 -13.10
N HIS A 193 -18.93 -0.35 -12.69
CA HIS A 193 -18.53 0.88 -12.02
C HIS A 193 -17.72 0.61 -10.75
N TYR A 194 -18.30 -0.10 -9.78
CA TYR A 194 -17.62 -0.32 -8.49
C TYR A 194 -16.43 -1.29 -8.60
N ILE A 195 -16.49 -2.31 -9.45
CA ILE A 195 -15.32 -3.19 -9.74
C ILE A 195 -14.17 -2.36 -10.31
N ARG A 196 -14.44 -1.46 -11.27
CA ARG A 196 -13.40 -0.58 -11.83
C ARG A 196 -12.82 0.35 -10.76
N TYR A 197 -13.64 1.02 -9.95
CA TYR A 197 -13.14 1.90 -8.87
C TYR A 197 -12.25 1.14 -7.87
N ILE A 198 -12.61 -0.10 -7.53
CA ILE A 198 -11.79 -0.97 -6.67
C ILE A 198 -10.44 -1.31 -7.34
N LEU A 199 -10.45 -1.73 -8.61
CA LEU A 199 -9.22 -2.04 -9.35
C LEU A 199 -8.33 -0.81 -9.57
N GLU A 200 -8.91 0.35 -9.87
CA GLU A 200 -8.19 1.61 -10.04
C GLU A 200 -7.54 2.08 -8.72
N THR A 201 -8.26 1.91 -7.59
CA THR A 201 -7.72 2.13 -6.23
C THR A 201 -6.56 1.20 -5.89
N LEU A 202 -6.59 -0.06 -6.33
CA LEU A 202 -5.56 -1.06 -5.99
C LEU A 202 -4.35 -1.06 -6.93
N LEU A 203 -4.52 -0.68 -8.20
CA LEU A 203 -3.50 -0.83 -9.25
C LEU A 203 -2.93 0.51 -9.76
N VAL A 204 -3.73 1.59 -9.75
CA VAL A 204 -3.36 2.89 -10.35
C VAL A 204 -2.99 3.90 -9.27
N HIS A 205 -3.73 3.95 -8.16
CA HIS A 205 -3.55 4.96 -7.13
C HIS A 205 -2.46 4.60 -6.10
N LYS A 206 -1.47 5.48 -5.95
CA LYS A 206 -0.52 5.44 -4.85
C LYS A 206 -1.08 6.22 -3.66
N VAL A 207 -1.47 5.49 -2.61
CA VAL A 207 -1.99 6.03 -1.35
C VAL A 207 -0.81 6.60 -0.55
N SER A 208 -0.74 7.93 -0.40
CA SER A 208 0.43 8.62 0.18
C SER A 208 0.34 8.93 1.67
N ALA A 209 -0.77 8.58 2.31
CA ALA A 209 -1.00 8.71 3.74
C ALA A 209 -1.49 7.36 4.26
N GLU A 210 -0.86 6.84 5.31
CA GLU A 210 -1.08 5.44 5.70
C GLU A 210 -2.43 5.22 6.37
N HIS A 211 -2.83 6.10 7.31
CA HIS A 211 -3.90 5.82 8.26
C HIS A 211 -4.95 6.94 8.48
N THR A 212 -6.13 6.53 8.96
CA THR A 212 -7.27 7.40 9.33
C THR A 212 -8.13 6.78 10.45
N PRO A 213 -8.78 7.59 11.31
CA PRO A 213 -9.64 7.09 12.39
C PRO A 213 -10.76 6.17 11.88
N LEU A 214 -10.99 5.05 12.58
CA LEU A 214 -12.07 4.09 12.29
C LEU A 214 -13.47 4.74 12.22
N LYS A 215 -13.70 5.82 12.98
CA LYS A 215 -14.95 6.59 12.94
C LYS A 215 -15.24 7.19 11.57
N ASN A 216 -14.23 7.46 10.74
CA ASN A 216 -14.40 7.98 9.38
C ASN A 216 -14.85 6.87 8.43
N LEU A 217 -14.21 5.69 8.49
CA LEU A 217 -14.64 4.50 7.74
C LEU A 217 -16.12 4.16 7.99
N ILE A 218 -16.54 4.14 9.26
CA ILE A 218 -17.92 3.81 9.62
C ILE A 218 -18.91 4.84 9.02
N LYS A 219 -18.58 6.14 9.05
CA LYS A 219 -19.41 7.20 8.45
C LYS A 219 -19.49 7.09 6.93
N GLY A 220 -18.35 6.89 6.25
CA GLY A 220 -18.28 6.73 4.80
C GLY A 220 -19.07 5.51 4.33
N CYS A 221 -18.80 4.34 4.90
CA CYS A 221 -19.56 3.12 4.62
C CYS A 221 -21.06 3.33 4.86
N ALA A 222 -21.49 3.79 6.04
CA ALA A 222 -22.92 3.98 6.32
C ALA A 222 -23.62 4.88 5.28
N LEU A 223 -22.95 5.91 4.78
CA LEU A 223 -23.46 6.80 3.74
C LEU A 223 -23.61 6.09 2.38
N TYR A 224 -22.52 5.57 1.81
CA TYR A 224 -22.53 4.94 0.49
C TYR A 224 -23.34 3.64 0.46
N TRP A 225 -23.28 2.84 1.52
CA TRP A 225 -24.01 1.59 1.67
C TRP A 225 -25.51 1.86 1.82
N GLY A 226 -25.88 2.93 2.57
CA GLY A 226 -27.26 3.37 2.74
C GLY A 226 -27.88 3.88 1.43
N PHE A 227 -27.21 4.81 0.73
CA PHE A 227 -27.68 5.30 -0.58
C PHE A 227 -27.77 4.18 -1.62
N THR A 228 -26.81 3.25 -1.65
CA THR A 228 -26.88 2.11 -2.56
C THR A 228 -28.04 1.19 -2.22
N SER A 229 -28.28 0.92 -0.93
CA SER A 229 -29.45 0.14 -0.49
C SER A 229 -30.76 0.77 -0.93
N TRP A 230 -30.90 2.10 -0.77
CA TRP A 230 -32.08 2.85 -1.19
C TRP A 230 -32.33 2.71 -2.70
N ILE A 231 -31.33 3.00 -3.54
CA ILE A 231 -31.46 2.93 -5.00
C ILE A 231 -31.71 1.48 -5.45
N ALA A 232 -30.94 0.52 -4.93
CA ALA A 232 -31.06 -0.88 -5.29
C ALA A 232 -32.41 -1.48 -4.88
N TYR A 233 -32.99 -1.06 -3.75
CA TYR A 233 -34.31 -1.50 -3.31
C TYR A 233 -35.39 -1.23 -4.36
N TYR A 234 -35.48 0.02 -4.85
CA TYR A 234 -36.48 0.40 -5.85
C TYR A 234 -36.23 -0.20 -7.23
N VAL A 235 -34.98 -0.18 -7.72
CA VAL A 235 -34.64 -0.69 -9.07
C VAL A 235 -34.84 -2.20 -9.18
N ASN A 236 -34.57 -2.96 -8.11
CA ASN A 236 -34.70 -4.42 -8.14
C ASN A 236 -36.08 -4.92 -7.65
N HIS A 237 -36.96 -4.05 -7.16
CA HIS A 237 -38.25 -4.42 -6.57
C HIS A 237 -39.09 -5.32 -7.52
N PRO A 238 -39.81 -6.35 -7.02
CA PRO A 238 -40.67 -7.21 -7.86
C PRO A 238 -41.74 -6.46 -8.67
N ARG A 239 -42.18 -5.30 -8.20
CA ARG A 239 -43.14 -4.41 -8.88
C ARG A 239 -42.47 -3.22 -9.60
N TYR A 240 -41.18 -3.29 -9.92
CA TYR A 240 -40.50 -2.27 -10.72
C TYR A 240 -41.15 -2.14 -12.10
N THR A 241 -41.57 -0.93 -12.47
CA THR A 241 -42.12 -0.60 -13.79
C THR A 241 -41.01 -0.03 -14.69
N PRO A 242 -40.87 -0.47 -15.95
CA PRO A 242 -39.90 0.10 -16.88
C PRO A 242 -40.19 1.58 -17.18
N PRO A 243 -39.19 2.36 -17.65
CA PRO A 243 -39.36 3.78 -17.95
C PRO A 243 -40.40 4.04 -19.05
N LEU A 244 -41.15 5.14 -18.91
CA LEU A 244 -42.27 5.51 -19.79
C LEU A 244 -41.85 5.67 -21.27
N TYR A 245 -40.67 6.20 -21.53
CA TYR A 245 -40.10 6.38 -22.88
C TYR A 245 -39.32 5.14 -23.37
N GLY A 246 -39.39 4.02 -22.65
CA GLY A 246 -38.87 2.71 -23.03
C GLY A 246 -37.40 2.71 -23.44
N ASN A 247 -37.09 1.93 -24.48
CA ASN A 247 -35.73 1.68 -24.93
C ASN A 247 -34.96 2.95 -25.32
N ARG A 248 -35.63 3.99 -25.85
CA ARG A 248 -34.96 5.25 -26.23
C ARG A 248 -34.33 5.94 -25.01
N GLN A 249 -35.04 6.01 -23.90
CA GLN A 249 -34.51 6.57 -22.65
C GLN A 249 -33.40 5.69 -22.08
N ILE A 250 -33.57 4.36 -22.08
CA ILE A 250 -32.56 3.41 -21.59
C ILE A 250 -31.25 3.56 -22.37
N THR A 251 -31.30 3.63 -23.71
CA THR A 251 -30.11 3.79 -24.56
C THR A 251 -29.40 5.11 -24.31
N ILE A 252 -30.14 6.23 -24.22
CA ILE A 252 -29.53 7.55 -23.91
C ILE A 252 -28.88 7.53 -22.52
N SER A 253 -29.55 6.98 -21.50
CA SER A 253 -28.97 6.84 -20.17
C SER A 253 -27.72 5.94 -20.15
N ALA A 254 -27.66 4.88 -20.96
CA ALA A 254 -26.51 3.99 -21.06
C ALA A 254 -25.31 4.66 -21.76
N ILE A 255 -25.55 5.45 -22.81
CA ILE A 255 -24.51 6.25 -23.49
C ILE A 255 -23.96 7.29 -22.53
N ASN A 256 -24.81 8.11 -21.91
CA ASN A 256 -24.40 9.13 -20.94
C ASN A 256 -23.62 8.51 -19.77
N PHE A 257 -24.04 7.33 -19.28
CA PHE A 257 -23.31 6.61 -18.23
C PHE A 257 -21.89 6.23 -18.67
N LEU A 258 -21.73 5.72 -19.90
CA LEU A 258 -20.43 5.34 -20.45
C LEU A 258 -19.51 6.55 -20.68
N GLU A 259 -20.05 7.66 -21.18
CA GLU A 259 -19.32 8.94 -21.33
C GLU A 259 -18.89 9.54 -19.99
N ILE A 260 -19.72 9.39 -18.95
CA ILE A 260 -19.44 9.89 -17.59
C ILE A 260 -18.47 8.98 -16.82
N MET A 261 -18.21 7.74 -17.28
CA MET A 261 -17.10 6.94 -16.72
C MET A 261 -15.76 7.58 -17.13
N PRO A 262 -15.04 8.27 -16.21
CA PRO A 262 -13.88 9.07 -16.60
C PRO A 262 -12.76 8.18 -17.17
N ALA A 263 -11.88 8.69 -18.04
CA ALA A 263 -10.66 7.94 -18.36
C ALA A 263 -9.77 7.83 -17.10
N SER A 264 -9.22 6.65 -16.81
CA SER A 264 -8.37 6.45 -15.63
C SER A 264 -7.14 7.36 -15.68
N GLN A 265 -6.87 8.08 -14.60
CA GLN A 265 -5.72 9.00 -14.50
C GLN A 265 -4.95 8.75 -13.20
N VAL A 266 -3.62 8.75 -13.27
CA VAL A 266 -2.76 8.45 -12.12
C VAL A 266 -2.77 9.62 -11.12
N GLN A 267 -3.71 9.59 -10.18
CA GLN A 267 -3.79 10.55 -9.09
C GLN A 267 -3.10 10.01 -7.83
N ILE A 268 -2.34 10.88 -7.15
CA ILE A 268 -1.82 10.63 -5.81
C ILE A 268 -2.93 10.96 -4.81
N ILE A 269 -3.40 9.97 -4.05
CA ILE A 269 -4.48 10.18 -3.09
C ILE A 269 -3.91 10.88 -1.85
N THR A 270 -4.08 12.20 -1.78
CA THR A 270 -3.80 13.00 -0.58
C THR A 270 -5.12 13.28 0.17
N PRO A 271 -5.31 12.80 1.41
CA PRO A 271 -6.56 12.98 2.16
C PRO A 271 -6.68 14.36 2.81
N SER A 272 -6.23 15.42 2.12
CA SER A 272 -6.12 16.78 2.66
C SER A 272 -7.47 17.50 2.81
N ARG A 273 -8.53 16.97 2.19
CA ARG A 273 -9.93 17.37 2.37
C ARG A 273 -10.79 16.13 2.53
N GLY A 274 -11.86 16.24 3.34
CA GLY A 274 -12.57 15.08 3.90
C GLY A 274 -13.37 14.22 2.92
N CYS A 275 -14.07 13.21 3.48
CA CYS A 275 -14.83 12.12 2.84
C CYS A 275 -15.76 12.45 1.64
N PHE A 276 -15.97 13.73 1.33
CA PHE A 276 -16.87 14.23 0.30
C PHE A 276 -16.15 14.86 -0.91
N SER A 277 -14.82 15.02 -0.87
CA SER A 277 -14.08 15.77 -1.89
C SER A 277 -14.01 15.09 -3.27
N TRP A 278 -14.32 13.80 -3.37
CA TRP A 278 -14.22 13.02 -4.61
C TRP A 278 -15.24 13.38 -5.69
N PHE A 279 -16.27 14.18 -5.37
CA PHE A 279 -17.16 14.75 -6.38
C PHE A 279 -16.56 15.91 -7.19
N HIS A 280 -15.41 16.47 -6.77
CA HIS A 280 -14.74 17.52 -7.53
C HIS A 280 -13.84 16.95 -8.64
N VAL A 281 -14.47 16.42 -9.69
CA VAL A 281 -13.82 16.21 -11.00
C VAL A 281 -13.54 17.59 -11.59
N GLN A 282 -12.40 18.19 -11.22
CA GLN A 282 -11.95 19.44 -11.80
C GLN A 282 -10.99 19.13 -12.96
N THR A 283 -11.55 19.00 -14.17
CA THR A 283 -10.80 18.81 -15.41
C THR A 283 -9.97 20.03 -15.75
N THR A 284 -8.78 20.15 -15.16
CA THR A 284 -7.74 21.10 -15.60
C THR A 284 -7.17 20.64 -16.93
N HIS A 285 -7.84 21.02 -18.03
CA HIS A 285 -7.30 20.92 -19.38
C HIS A 285 -5.92 21.60 -19.41
N MET A 286 -4.86 20.83 -19.65
CA MET A 286 -3.57 21.39 -20.08
C MET A 286 -3.74 21.95 -21.49
N ARG A 287 -4.05 23.24 -21.59
CA ARG A 287 -3.95 23.98 -22.85
C ARG A 287 -2.48 24.36 -23.04
N LEU A 288 -1.75 23.46 -23.71
CA LEU A 288 -0.37 23.73 -24.13
C LEU A 288 -0.29 24.90 -25.12
N ASP A 289 0.90 25.49 -25.19
CA ASP A 289 1.15 26.83 -25.70
C ASP A 289 0.88 27.04 -27.19
N HIS A 290 0.43 28.27 -27.50
CA HIS A 290 0.95 29.02 -28.63
C HIS A 290 1.18 30.46 -28.16
N GLY A 291 2.42 30.79 -27.80
CA GLY A 291 2.83 32.18 -27.53
C GLY A 291 3.34 32.88 -28.80
N LEU A 292 3.51 34.20 -28.76
CA LEU A 292 4.49 34.96 -29.56
C LEU A 292 4.51 36.46 -29.17
N VAL A 293 5.66 37.11 -29.43
CA VAL A 293 5.88 38.56 -29.62
C VAL A 293 5.62 39.54 -28.44
N SER A 294 6.70 39.77 -27.71
CA SER A 294 7.25 41.09 -27.30
C SER A 294 6.62 42.38 -27.88
N ARG A 295 6.43 43.40 -27.03
CA ARG A 295 7.20 44.67 -27.08
C ARG A 295 6.94 45.62 -25.90
N SER A 296 7.95 46.45 -25.62
CA SER A 296 7.98 47.68 -24.81
C SER A 296 7.17 47.67 -23.50
#